data_AF-A0A940FI52-F1
#
_entry.id   AF-A0A940FI52-F1
#
_cell.length_a   1.000
_cell.length_b   1.000
_cell.length_c   1.000
_cell.angle_alpha   90.00
_cell.angle_beta   90.00
_cell.angle_gamma   90.00
#
_symmetry.space_group_name_H-M   'P 1'
#
loop_
_entity.id
_entity.type
_entity.pdbx_description
1 polymer ?
#
loop_
_entity_poly.entity_id
_entity_poly.type
_entity_poly.pdbx_seq_one_letter_code
_entity_poly.pdbx_strand_id
1 'polypeptide(L)'
;MSFTLHPYQAEGIEALRRAMRAGHRRILAVCPVGGGKTVMFSSILSAMVAKGGTGLVLVHREELLDQASDKLTRAGVAHGVIKAGRKPQPCWPVQVASVQSLIRRPIPPTNLVVIDEAHRTMAASYRQLLERLPDATILGFTATPYRTDGRGLGDIFTELVEIATPSQLLEMGILVPPRVFAPSSPDLVGVRTTAGDYNQKDLVLRVDTPRLIGSVADHWGRIVRGRLSVAFAASIEHSKHLADALQGVGARAVHVDADTDSDVRKTYLDMLARGELDVVTNVGLFTEGWDLPKLGAVIVARPTQSTGLWIQMCGRGARSHEGKTDYLLVDHAGNVQRHGFPDEDRVHSLEVTPRRQAAPVKSCPRCFLVVPSGTPSCPGCGMNFGVAAGAGGDRTPEVVAGDLVELQDRPEIPVSPSVRRRQQDYLRWRAEAWMNGWKPGYASHRYQEKYGVWPVKMITAAWDESRALEIAAEFDIRPRRALLGGLREA
;
A
#
# COMPACT_ATOMS: atom_id res chain seq x y z
N MET A 1 -9.33 -22.30 -9.71
CA MET A 1 -8.28 -22.63 -8.72
C MET A 1 -8.65 -21.93 -7.43
N SER A 2 -8.69 -22.64 -6.29
CA SER A 2 -8.90 -21.98 -5.00
C SER A 2 -7.66 -21.17 -4.64
N PHE A 3 -7.84 -19.96 -4.11
CA PHE A 3 -6.73 -19.20 -3.56
C PHE A 3 -6.21 -19.90 -2.30
N THR A 4 -4.92 -20.22 -2.27
CA THR A 4 -4.26 -20.64 -1.02
C THR A 4 -4.11 -19.41 -0.13
N LEU A 5 -4.81 -19.41 0.99
CA LEU A 5 -4.72 -18.33 1.99
C LEU A 5 -3.39 -18.39 2.74
N HIS A 6 -2.82 -17.23 3.03
CA HIS A 6 -1.75 -17.15 4.01
C HIS A 6 -2.29 -17.42 5.43
N PRO A 7 -1.45 -17.91 6.37
CA PRO A 7 -1.88 -18.19 7.75
C PRO A 7 -2.60 -17.01 8.41
N TYR A 8 -2.06 -15.79 8.33
CA TYR A 8 -2.70 -14.59 8.89
C TYR A 8 -4.07 -14.29 8.26
N GLN A 9 -4.26 -14.60 6.98
CA GLN A 9 -5.55 -14.42 6.30
C GLN A 9 -6.57 -15.43 6.80
N ALA A 10 -6.16 -16.69 6.99
CA ALA A 10 -7.01 -17.73 7.52
C ALA A 10 -7.42 -17.42 8.97
N GLU A 11 -6.47 -17.02 9.81
CA GLU A 11 -6.71 -16.60 11.20
C GLU A 11 -7.63 -15.38 11.27
N GLY A 12 -7.38 -14.36 10.45
CA GLY A 12 -8.21 -13.17 10.34
C GLY A 12 -9.63 -13.49 9.88
N ILE A 13 -9.80 -14.37 8.88
CA ILE A 13 -11.12 -14.84 8.45
C ILE A 13 -11.85 -15.57 9.57
N GLU A 14 -11.16 -16.42 10.35
CA GLU A 14 -11.77 -17.07 11.51
C GLU A 14 -12.13 -16.09 12.63
N ALA A 15 -11.32 -15.05 12.85
CA ALA A 15 -11.67 -13.97 13.78
C ALA A 15 -12.95 -13.23 13.34
N LEU A 16 -13.07 -12.89 12.05
CA LEU A 16 -14.29 -12.31 11.48
C LEU A 16 -15.49 -13.24 11.65
N ARG A 17 -15.32 -14.54 11.38
CA ARG A 17 -16.39 -15.55 11.56
C ARG A 17 -16.80 -15.69 13.04
N ARG A 18 -15.86 -15.58 13.98
CA ARG A 18 -16.17 -15.56 15.42
C ARG A 18 -17.01 -14.33 15.77
N ALA A 19 -16.64 -13.15 15.30
CA ALA A 19 -17.44 -11.93 15.52
C ALA A 19 -18.86 -12.06 14.95
N MET A 20 -19.01 -12.63 13.75
CA MET A 20 -20.33 -12.92 13.18
C MET A 20 -21.15 -13.90 14.03
N ARG A 21 -20.53 -14.98 14.54
CA ARG A 21 -21.18 -15.95 15.43
C ARG A 21 -21.57 -15.37 16.78
N ALA A 22 -20.82 -14.38 17.28
CA ALA A 22 -21.14 -13.63 18.49
C ALA A 22 -22.29 -12.62 18.30
N GLY A 23 -22.84 -12.50 17.09
CA GLY A 23 -24.01 -11.66 16.80
C GLY A 23 -23.67 -10.28 16.24
N HIS A 24 -22.39 -9.95 16.02
CA HIS A 24 -22.01 -8.69 15.40
C HIS A 24 -22.42 -8.68 13.92
N ARG A 25 -23.32 -7.76 13.55
CA ARG A 25 -23.79 -7.57 12.17
C ARG A 25 -23.04 -6.47 11.42
N ARG A 26 -22.22 -5.66 12.08
CA ARG A 26 -21.49 -4.55 11.46
C ARG A 26 -20.01 -4.62 11.86
N ILE A 27 -19.22 -5.34 11.08
CA ILE A 27 -17.82 -5.67 11.42
C ILE A 27 -16.87 -4.93 10.47
N LEU A 28 -15.85 -4.30 11.03
CA LEU A 28 -14.77 -3.65 10.30
C LEU A 28 -13.49 -4.49 10.37
N ALA A 29 -13.09 -5.05 9.25
CA ALA A 29 -11.81 -5.71 9.07
C ALA A 29 -10.73 -4.67 8.70
N VAL A 30 -9.71 -4.53 9.54
CA VAL A 30 -8.56 -3.68 9.24
C VAL A 30 -7.41 -4.53 8.75
N CYS A 31 -6.93 -4.25 7.54
CA CYS A 31 -5.84 -4.97 6.91
C CYS A 31 -5.01 -4.04 6.03
N PRO A 32 -3.66 -3.99 6.21
CA PRO A 32 -2.79 -3.08 5.48
C PRO A 32 -2.92 -3.19 3.95
N VAL A 33 -2.53 -2.11 3.26
CA VAL A 33 -2.47 -2.10 1.80
C VAL A 33 -1.50 -3.19 1.33
N GLY A 34 -1.95 -4.03 0.39
CA GLY A 34 -1.18 -5.18 -0.06
C GLY A 34 -1.41 -6.47 0.74
N GLY A 35 -2.11 -6.42 1.89
CA GLY A 35 -2.42 -7.59 2.72
C GLY A 35 -3.48 -8.55 2.16
N GLY A 36 -3.92 -8.37 0.90
CA GLY A 36 -4.80 -9.33 0.23
C GLY A 36 -6.28 -9.26 0.63
N LYS A 37 -6.79 -8.08 1.00
CA LYS A 37 -8.22 -7.82 1.32
C LYS A 37 -9.20 -8.52 0.37
N THR A 38 -8.96 -8.43 -0.93
CA THR A 38 -9.83 -9.07 -1.93
C THR A 38 -9.83 -10.59 -1.86
N VAL A 39 -8.68 -11.22 -1.63
CA VAL A 39 -8.59 -12.68 -1.50
C VAL A 39 -9.42 -13.15 -0.29
N MET A 40 -9.32 -12.41 0.82
CA MET A 40 -10.07 -12.72 2.03
C MET A 40 -11.58 -12.64 1.84
N PHE A 41 -12.10 -11.51 1.35
CA PHE A 41 -13.54 -11.40 1.18
C PHE A 41 -14.08 -12.35 0.09
N SER A 42 -13.29 -12.65 -0.94
CA SER A 42 -13.69 -13.64 -1.96
C SER A 42 -13.80 -15.04 -1.36
N SER A 43 -12.88 -15.41 -0.45
CA SER A 43 -12.94 -16.67 0.30
C SER A 43 -14.17 -16.74 1.21
N ILE A 44 -14.49 -15.64 1.91
CA ILE A 44 -15.68 -15.54 2.77
C ILE A 44 -16.96 -15.71 1.93
N LEU A 45 -17.07 -14.99 0.80
CA LEU A 45 -18.22 -15.08 -0.10
C LEU A 45 -18.37 -16.48 -0.68
N SER A 46 -17.27 -17.11 -1.13
CA SER A 46 -17.28 -18.49 -1.63
C SER A 46 -17.83 -19.47 -0.59
N ALA A 47 -17.33 -19.39 0.65
CA ALA A 47 -17.78 -20.26 1.74
C ALA A 47 -19.26 -20.03 2.13
N MET A 48 -19.76 -18.79 1.98
CA MET A 48 -21.16 -18.46 2.21
C MET A 48 -22.07 -19.01 1.11
N VAL A 49 -21.69 -18.83 -0.16
CA VAL A 49 -22.44 -19.37 -1.32
C VAL A 49 -22.53 -20.88 -1.24
N ALA A 50 -21.46 -21.56 -0.81
CA ALA A 50 -21.47 -23.01 -0.59
C ALA A 50 -22.49 -23.48 0.47
N LYS A 51 -22.95 -22.58 1.35
CA LYS A 51 -24.00 -22.82 2.36
C LYS A 51 -25.38 -22.32 1.92
N GLY A 52 -25.54 -21.91 0.66
CA GLY A 52 -26.79 -21.37 0.11
C GLY A 52 -27.06 -19.90 0.45
N GLY A 53 -26.08 -19.17 0.98
CA GLY A 53 -26.23 -17.74 1.29
C GLY A 53 -25.97 -16.83 0.08
N THR A 54 -26.43 -15.59 0.17
CA THR A 54 -26.27 -14.56 -0.88
C THR A 54 -25.43 -13.38 -0.43
N GLY A 55 -24.70 -12.77 -1.38
CA GLY A 55 -23.70 -11.74 -1.12
C GLY A 55 -23.80 -10.53 -2.02
N LEU A 56 -23.39 -9.38 -1.49
CA LEU A 56 -23.27 -8.13 -2.24
C LEU A 56 -21.89 -7.52 -2.00
N VAL A 57 -21.13 -7.28 -3.06
CA VAL A 57 -19.87 -6.55 -3.01
C VAL A 57 -20.12 -5.13 -3.48
N LEU A 58 -19.97 -4.18 -2.57
CA LEU A 58 -20.08 -2.75 -2.87
C LEU A 58 -18.71 -2.18 -3.20
N VAL A 59 -18.63 -1.54 -4.36
CA VAL A 59 -17.47 -0.75 -4.78
C VAL A 59 -17.90 0.70 -5.01
N HIS A 60 -16.95 1.62 -4.93
CA HIS A 60 -17.24 3.06 -5.01
C HIS A 60 -16.91 3.68 -6.38
N ARG A 61 -16.21 2.95 -7.27
CA ARG A 61 -15.85 3.38 -8.63
C ARG A 61 -16.21 2.30 -9.63
N GLU A 62 -16.61 2.71 -10.83
CA GLU A 62 -17.02 1.75 -11.86
C GLU A 62 -15.85 0.90 -12.35
N GLU A 63 -14.65 1.47 -12.43
CA GLU A 63 -13.44 0.75 -12.86
C GLU A 63 -13.03 -0.35 -11.87
N LEU A 64 -13.50 -0.28 -10.63
CA LEU A 64 -13.28 -1.31 -9.62
C LEU A 64 -14.30 -2.45 -9.70
N LEU A 65 -15.41 -2.27 -10.42
CA LEU A 65 -16.41 -3.33 -10.63
C LEU A 65 -15.78 -4.49 -11.38
N ASP A 66 -15.15 -4.19 -12.51
CA ASP A 66 -14.57 -5.21 -13.39
C ASP A 66 -13.40 -5.92 -12.69
N GLN A 67 -12.60 -5.19 -11.91
CA GLN A 67 -11.54 -5.78 -11.09
C GLN A 67 -12.06 -6.68 -9.97
N ALA A 68 -13.11 -6.27 -9.25
CA ALA A 68 -13.74 -7.10 -8.24
C ALA A 68 -14.36 -8.35 -8.87
N SER A 69 -15.03 -8.19 -10.00
CA SER A 69 -15.59 -9.26 -10.82
C SER A 69 -14.53 -10.27 -11.27
N ASP A 70 -13.40 -9.81 -11.81
CA ASP A 70 -12.28 -10.66 -12.22
C ASP A 70 -11.71 -11.46 -11.06
N LYS A 71 -11.57 -10.83 -9.88
CA LYS A 71 -11.04 -11.50 -8.70
C LYS A 71 -12.01 -12.55 -8.14
N LEU A 72 -13.31 -12.27 -8.14
CA LEU A 72 -14.34 -13.25 -7.78
C LEU A 72 -14.39 -14.40 -8.79
N THR A 73 -14.24 -14.11 -10.09
CA THR A 73 -14.14 -15.13 -11.15
C THR A 73 -12.95 -16.05 -10.89
N ARG A 74 -11.76 -15.49 -10.61
CA ARG A 74 -10.56 -16.25 -10.25
C ARG A 74 -10.74 -17.07 -8.98
N ALA A 75 -11.55 -16.59 -8.03
CA ALA A 75 -11.91 -17.32 -6.81
C ALA A 75 -12.91 -18.46 -7.06
N GLY A 76 -13.47 -18.59 -8.27
CA GLY A 76 -14.55 -19.51 -8.58
C GLY A 76 -15.89 -19.12 -7.95
N VAL A 77 -16.06 -17.85 -7.58
CA VAL A 77 -17.33 -17.33 -7.04
C VAL A 77 -18.19 -16.85 -8.19
N ALA A 78 -19.30 -17.55 -8.44
CA ALA A 78 -20.25 -17.14 -9.47
C ALA A 78 -21.01 -15.89 -9.03
N HIS A 79 -21.00 -14.84 -9.86
CA HIS A 79 -21.54 -13.54 -9.49
C HIS A 79 -22.08 -12.76 -10.70
N GLY A 80 -23.04 -11.87 -10.43
CA GLY A 80 -23.53 -10.86 -11.35
C GLY A 80 -22.85 -9.51 -11.10
N VAL A 81 -22.93 -8.61 -12.10
CA VAL A 81 -22.47 -7.22 -11.96
C VAL A 81 -23.64 -6.29 -12.29
N ILE A 82 -23.95 -5.39 -11.36
CA ILE A 82 -24.99 -4.37 -11.49
C ILE A 82 -24.33 -3.06 -11.94
N LYS A 83 -24.33 -2.84 -13.26
CA LYS A 83 -23.80 -1.63 -13.92
C LYS A 83 -24.82 -1.08 -14.92
N ALA A 84 -24.73 0.21 -15.28
CA ALA A 84 -25.42 0.72 -16.46
C ALA A 84 -24.88 0.06 -17.73
N GLY A 85 -25.74 -0.20 -18.72
CA GLY A 85 -25.35 -0.84 -19.98
C GLY A 85 -25.04 -2.34 -19.93
N ARG A 86 -25.08 -3.00 -18.76
CA ARG A 86 -24.88 -4.45 -18.62
C ARG A 86 -26.21 -5.17 -18.34
N LYS A 87 -26.45 -6.30 -18.99
CA LYS A 87 -27.65 -7.12 -18.77
C LYS A 87 -27.70 -7.61 -17.31
N PRO A 88 -28.82 -7.43 -16.58
CA PRO A 88 -28.95 -7.93 -15.23
C PRO A 88 -28.77 -9.44 -15.15
N GLN A 89 -28.09 -9.92 -14.10
CA GLN A 89 -27.89 -11.35 -13.82
C GLN A 89 -28.33 -11.68 -12.39
N PRO A 90 -29.63 -11.53 -12.06
CA PRO A 90 -30.13 -11.63 -10.69
C PRO A 90 -30.10 -13.06 -10.13
N CYS A 91 -29.92 -14.07 -10.98
CA CYS A 91 -29.86 -15.48 -10.57
C CYS A 91 -28.55 -15.85 -9.87
N TRP A 92 -27.51 -15.02 -9.96
CA TRP A 92 -26.26 -15.31 -9.26
C TRP A 92 -26.36 -14.96 -7.77
N PRO A 93 -25.84 -15.83 -6.88
CA PRO A 93 -25.96 -15.65 -5.44
C PRO A 93 -25.11 -14.48 -4.93
N VAL A 94 -24.09 -14.07 -5.69
CA VAL A 94 -23.28 -12.89 -5.38
C VAL A 94 -23.51 -11.83 -6.44
N GLN A 95 -23.62 -10.57 -6.02
CA GLN A 95 -23.73 -9.42 -6.91
C GLN A 95 -22.62 -8.42 -6.60
N VAL A 96 -22.03 -7.81 -7.62
CA VAL A 96 -21.07 -6.71 -7.50
C VAL A 96 -21.74 -5.44 -8.01
N ALA A 97 -21.76 -4.37 -7.22
CA ALA A 97 -22.47 -3.16 -7.58
C ALA A 97 -21.74 -1.89 -7.11
N SER A 98 -21.87 -0.82 -7.89
CA SER A 98 -21.47 0.50 -7.43
C SER A 98 -22.57 1.09 -6.54
N VAL A 99 -22.18 1.80 -5.49
CA VAL A 99 -23.15 2.41 -4.56
C VAL A 99 -24.13 3.34 -5.30
N GLN A 100 -23.63 4.15 -6.22
CA GLN A 100 -24.46 5.08 -7.00
C GLN A 100 -25.50 4.36 -7.87
N SER A 101 -25.12 3.24 -8.50
CA SER A 101 -26.05 2.43 -9.30
C SER A 101 -27.11 1.76 -8.42
N LEU A 102 -26.70 1.24 -7.26
CA LEU A 102 -27.60 0.44 -6.43
C LEU A 102 -28.62 1.28 -5.66
N ILE A 103 -28.30 2.53 -5.31
CA ILE A 103 -29.28 3.43 -4.68
C ILE A 103 -30.53 3.60 -5.55
N ARG A 104 -30.36 3.65 -6.88
CA ARG A 104 -31.45 3.86 -7.84
C ARG A 104 -32.10 2.55 -8.33
N ARG A 105 -31.70 1.40 -7.80
CA ARG A 105 -32.16 0.07 -8.25
C ARG A 105 -32.70 -0.76 -7.08
N PRO A 106 -33.50 -1.80 -7.36
CA PRO A 106 -33.84 -2.81 -6.35
C PRO A 106 -32.57 -3.47 -5.81
N ILE A 107 -32.51 -3.65 -4.49
CA ILE A 107 -31.39 -4.33 -3.85
C ILE A 107 -31.65 -5.84 -3.91
N PRO A 108 -30.70 -6.65 -4.39
CA PRO A 108 -30.86 -8.09 -4.41
C PRO A 108 -30.92 -8.65 -2.97
N PRO A 109 -31.69 -9.72 -2.71
CA PRO A 109 -31.68 -10.40 -1.42
C PRO A 109 -30.25 -10.78 -1.02
N THR A 110 -29.78 -10.30 0.13
CA THR A 110 -28.37 -10.38 0.52
C THR A 110 -28.23 -10.71 2.00
N ASN A 111 -27.49 -11.77 2.33
CA ASN A 111 -27.12 -12.09 3.72
C ASN A 111 -25.85 -11.37 4.16
N LEU A 112 -24.88 -11.18 3.26
CA LEU A 112 -23.59 -10.53 3.54
C LEU A 112 -23.29 -9.41 2.55
N VAL A 113 -23.06 -8.20 3.06
CA VAL A 113 -22.57 -7.06 2.31
C VAL A 113 -21.09 -6.88 2.60
N VAL A 114 -20.25 -6.97 1.58
CA VAL A 114 -18.83 -6.66 1.64
C VAL A 114 -18.61 -5.25 1.11
N ILE A 115 -17.92 -4.41 1.87
CA ILE A 115 -17.55 -3.06 1.45
C ILE A 115 -16.03 -2.96 1.42
N ASP A 116 -15.44 -2.81 0.24
CA ASP A 116 -14.02 -2.46 0.16
C ASP A 116 -13.85 -0.94 0.35
N GLU A 117 -12.77 -0.56 1.02
CA GLU A 117 -12.51 0.83 1.44
C GLU A 117 -13.64 1.39 2.32
N ALA A 118 -13.95 0.63 3.36
CA ALA A 118 -15.03 0.89 4.32
C ALA A 118 -15.01 2.27 4.97
N HIS A 119 -13.89 3.01 4.95
CA HIS A 119 -13.85 4.40 5.39
C HIS A 119 -14.76 5.33 4.55
N ARG A 120 -15.16 4.90 3.34
CA ARG A 120 -16.11 5.62 2.46
C ARG A 120 -17.57 5.50 2.89
N THR A 121 -17.90 4.62 3.83
CA THR A 121 -19.28 4.48 4.35
C THR A 121 -19.80 5.75 5.01
N MET A 122 -18.91 6.69 5.30
CA MET A 122 -19.21 8.03 5.78
C MET A 122 -20.06 8.89 4.82
N ALA A 123 -20.05 8.58 3.53
CA ALA A 123 -20.86 9.30 2.55
C ALA A 123 -22.35 9.03 2.78
N ALA A 124 -23.19 10.07 2.61
CA ALA A 124 -24.65 9.95 2.78
C ALA A 124 -25.26 8.85 1.90
N SER A 125 -24.70 8.66 0.69
CA SER A 125 -25.08 7.60 -0.25
C SER A 125 -24.90 6.20 0.33
N TYR A 126 -23.80 5.94 1.03
CA TYR A 126 -23.59 4.67 1.71
C TYR A 126 -24.59 4.49 2.85
N ARG A 127 -24.76 5.49 3.72
CA ARG A 127 -25.72 5.39 4.84
C ARG A 127 -27.14 5.06 4.37
N GLN A 128 -27.64 5.77 3.38
CA GLN A 128 -28.95 5.52 2.77
C GLN A 128 -29.09 4.08 2.23
N LEU A 129 -28.02 3.54 1.65
CA LEU A 129 -28.02 2.17 1.15
C LEU A 129 -28.00 1.13 2.29
N LEU A 130 -27.22 1.37 3.34
CA LEU A 130 -27.09 0.44 4.48
C LEU A 130 -28.34 0.41 5.37
N GLU A 131 -29.13 1.49 5.39
CA GLU A 131 -30.45 1.55 6.05
C GLU A 131 -31.47 0.63 5.37
N ARG A 132 -31.35 0.43 4.05
CA ARG A 132 -32.20 -0.50 3.27
C ARG A 132 -31.78 -1.97 3.42
N LEU A 133 -30.73 -2.24 4.20
CA LEU A 133 -30.16 -3.58 4.45
C LEU A 133 -30.06 -3.86 5.96
N PRO A 134 -31.18 -3.83 6.72
CA PRO A 134 -31.16 -3.97 8.18
C PRO A 134 -30.76 -5.39 8.65
N ASP A 135 -31.13 -6.42 7.88
CA ASP A 135 -30.91 -7.82 8.25
C ASP A 135 -29.60 -8.40 7.74
N ALA A 136 -28.93 -7.70 6.82
CA ALA A 136 -27.67 -8.17 6.26
C ALA A 136 -26.51 -7.93 7.23
N THR A 137 -25.59 -8.89 7.30
CA THR A 137 -24.29 -8.68 7.94
C THR A 137 -23.45 -7.80 7.02
N ILE A 138 -22.84 -6.75 7.55
CA ILE A 138 -21.99 -5.83 6.83
C ILE A 138 -20.56 -6.01 7.29
N LEU A 139 -19.71 -6.36 6.34
CA LEU A 139 -18.29 -6.59 6.52
C LEU A 139 -17.52 -5.54 5.72
N GLY A 140 -17.01 -4.54 6.41
CA GLY A 140 -16.16 -3.51 5.81
C GLY A 140 -14.70 -3.94 5.84
N PHE A 141 -13.97 -3.74 4.73
CA PHE A 141 -12.53 -3.88 4.68
C PHE A 141 -11.89 -2.52 4.48
N THR A 142 -10.85 -2.19 5.25
CA THR A 142 -10.08 -0.96 5.07
C THR A 142 -8.63 -1.17 5.47
N ALA A 143 -7.72 -0.40 4.86
CA ALA A 143 -6.36 -0.29 5.39
C ALA A 143 -6.25 0.75 6.51
N THR A 144 -7.21 1.67 6.56
CA THR A 144 -7.17 2.82 7.47
C THR A 144 -8.57 3.09 8.00
N PRO A 145 -8.88 2.76 9.26
CA PRO A 145 -10.18 3.04 9.88
C PRO A 145 -10.28 4.50 10.38
N TYR A 146 -9.57 5.43 9.72
CA TYR A 146 -9.52 6.83 10.12
C TYR A 146 -10.44 7.67 9.24
N ARG A 147 -11.19 8.57 9.86
CA ARG A 147 -11.86 9.67 9.15
C ARG A 147 -10.87 10.83 8.97
N THR A 148 -11.11 11.65 7.95
CA THR A 148 -10.34 12.91 7.73
C THR A 148 -10.45 13.86 8.93
N ASP A 149 -11.53 13.78 9.70
CA ASP A 149 -11.74 14.52 10.95
C ASP A 149 -11.11 13.85 12.19
N GLY A 150 -10.41 12.73 12.03
CA GLY A 150 -9.77 11.98 13.12
C GLY A 150 -10.71 11.11 13.97
N ARG A 151 -12.01 11.03 13.64
CA ARG A 151 -12.96 10.15 14.33
C ARG A 151 -12.88 8.71 13.78
N GLY A 152 -13.29 7.73 14.58
CA GLY A 152 -13.48 6.34 14.16
C GLY A 152 -14.78 6.12 13.38
N LEU A 153 -14.99 4.89 12.89
CA LEU A 153 -16.18 4.47 12.14
C LEU A 153 -17.26 3.81 13.03
N GLY A 154 -17.22 4.06 14.34
CA GLY A 154 -18.14 3.50 15.33
C GLY A 154 -19.61 3.90 15.17
N ASP A 155 -19.91 4.89 14.32
CA ASP A 155 -21.29 5.23 13.94
C ASP A 155 -21.92 4.20 12.98
N ILE A 156 -21.10 3.34 12.36
CA ILE A 156 -21.55 2.37 11.34
C ILE A 156 -21.15 0.94 11.73
N PHE A 157 -19.97 0.75 12.32
CA PHE A 157 -19.44 -0.55 12.71
C PHE A 157 -19.47 -0.72 14.22
N THR A 158 -19.82 -1.92 14.67
CA THR A 158 -19.94 -2.28 16.09
C THR A 158 -18.79 -3.15 16.58
N GLU A 159 -17.99 -3.70 15.67
CA GLU A 159 -16.83 -4.53 16.00
C GLU A 159 -15.68 -4.27 15.03
N LEU A 160 -14.46 -4.17 15.55
CA LEU A 160 -13.25 -4.01 14.76
C LEU A 160 -12.35 -5.21 14.95
N VAL A 161 -12.02 -5.86 13.83
CA VAL A 161 -11.10 -6.98 13.78
C VAL A 161 -9.85 -6.56 13.02
N GLU A 162 -8.74 -6.44 13.73
CA GLU A 162 -7.44 -6.26 13.12
C GLU A 162 -6.95 -7.60 12.57
N ILE A 163 -6.78 -7.67 11.24
CA ILE A 163 -6.40 -8.90 10.55
C ILE A 163 -4.89 -9.12 10.61
N ALA A 164 -4.13 -8.04 10.44
CA ALA A 164 -2.68 -8.04 10.50
C ALA A 164 -2.17 -6.61 10.69
N THR A 165 -1.00 -6.45 11.30
CA THR A 165 -0.28 -5.18 11.35
C THR A 165 0.74 -5.07 10.20
N PRO A 166 1.16 -3.86 9.79
CA PRO A 166 2.27 -3.69 8.85
C PRO A 166 3.52 -4.46 9.25
N SER A 167 3.92 -4.43 10.53
CA SER A 167 5.10 -5.13 11.05
C SER A 167 4.98 -6.65 10.89
N GLN A 168 3.80 -7.23 11.15
CA GLN A 168 3.58 -8.66 10.91
C GLN A 168 3.72 -9.03 9.43
N LEU A 169 3.18 -8.21 8.52
CA LEU A 169 3.27 -8.47 7.08
C LEU A 169 4.69 -8.30 6.54
N LEU A 170 5.46 -7.36 7.11
CA LEU A 170 6.90 -7.25 6.85
C LEU A 170 7.64 -8.48 7.37
N GLU A 171 7.33 -8.94 8.58
CA GLU A 171 7.96 -10.12 9.18
C GLU A 171 7.73 -11.41 8.37
N MET A 172 6.55 -11.52 7.76
CA MET A 172 6.20 -12.63 6.88
C MET A 172 6.74 -12.50 5.45
N GLY A 173 7.38 -11.38 5.10
CA GLY A 173 7.84 -11.09 3.73
C GLY A 173 6.69 -10.89 2.72
N ILE A 174 5.48 -10.59 3.21
CA ILE A 174 4.33 -10.24 2.36
C ILE A 174 4.48 -8.80 1.85
N LEU A 175 5.06 -7.93 2.68
CA LEU A 175 5.47 -6.58 2.32
C LEU A 175 6.99 -6.44 2.38
N VAL A 176 7.51 -5.40 1.74
CA VAL A 176 8.90 -4.94 1.84
C VAL A 176 8.94 -3.54 2.43
N PRO A 177 9.97 -3.20 3.22
CA PRO A 177 10.05 -1.91 3.89
C PRO A 177 10.27 -0.76 2.88
N PRO A 178 9.71 0.43 3.13
CA PRO A 178 10.08 1.64 2.41
C PRO A 178 11.50 2.08 2.76
N ARG A 179 12.16 2.77 1.84
CA ARG A 179 13.27 3.70 2.08
C ARG A 179 12.79 5.11 1.78
N VAL A 180 12.64 5.92 2.82
CA VAL A 180 11.93 7.21 2.73
C VAL A 180 12.91 8.34 2.51
N PHE A 181 12.67 9.13 1.47
CA PHE A 181 13.40 10.34 1.11
C PHE A 181 12.44 11.52 1.23
N ALA A 182 12.74 12.46 2.11
CA ALA A 182 11.90 13.64 2.36
C ALA A 182 12.76 14.87 2.67
N PRO A 183 12.20 16.10 2.58
CA PRO A 183 12.91 17.31 2.96
C PRO A 183 13.37 17.27 4.43
N SER A 184 14.55 17.82 4.70
CA SER A 184 15.23 17.75 6.01
C SER A 184 14.63 18.64 7.11
N SER A 185 13.80 19.64 6.77
CA SER A 185 13.18 20.56 7.75
C SER A 185 11.66 20.40 7.86
N PRO A 186 11.12 20.22 9.08
CA PRO A 186 9.68 20.29 9.32
C PRO A 186 9.23 21.75 9.39
N ASP A 187 8.52 22.24 8.38
CA ASP A 187 7.86 23.55 8.47
C ASP A 187 6.37 23.35 8.79
N LEU A 188 6.06 23.28 10.09
CA LEU A 188 4.73 22.95 10.63
C LEU A 188 4.18 24.09 11.48
N VAL A 189 3.87 25.21 10.85
CA VAL A 189 3.04 26.25 11.46
C VAL A 189 1.82 26.52 10.55
N GLY A 190 0.66 26.78 11.18
CA GLY A 190 -0.53 27.55 10.72
C GLY A 190 -1.28 27.17 9.43
N VAL A 191 -1.86 25.97 9.34
CA VAL A 191 -2.87 25.66 8.29
C VAL A 191 -4.29 25.99 8.76
N ARG A 192 -4.99 26.87 8.03
CA ARG A 192 -6.46 26.96 8.11
C ARG A 192 -7.09 25.79 7.36
N THR A 193 -8.02 25.12 8.03
CA THR A 193 -8.69 23.92 7.55
C THR A 193 -10.06 24.29 6.98
N THR A 194 -10.37 23.88 5.77
CA THR A 194 -11.74 23.93 5.25
C THR A 194 -12.11 22.52 4.77
N ALA A 195 -13.11 21.91 5.40
CA ALA A 195 -13.64 20.58 5.04
C ALA A 195 -12.65 19.38 5.03
N GLY A 196 -11.55 19.45 5.79
CA GLY A 196 -10.73 18.27 6.12
C GLY A 196 -9.74 17.78 5.06
N ASP A 197 -9.57 18.50 3.94
CA ASP A 197 -8.41 18.41 3.03
C ASP A 197 -8.05 19.83 2.55
N TYR A 198 -6.88 20.04 1.93
CA TYR A 198 -6.51 21.36 1.40
C TYR A 198 -7.41 21.76 0.23
N ASN A 199 -7.70 23.07 0.08
CA ASN A 199 -8.33 23.58 -1.13
C ASN A 199 -7.44 23.23 -2.34
N GLN A 200 -7.99 22.49 -3.30
CA GLN A 200 -7.24 21.96 -4.44
C GLN A 200 -6.56 23.05 -5.25
N LYS A 201 -7.17 24.24 -5.38
CA LYS A 201 -6.57 25.38 -6.08
C LYS A 201 -5.35 25.95 -5.36
N ASP A 202 -5.43 26.08 -4.03
CA ASP A 202 -4.34 26.61 -3.21
C ASP A 202 -3.17 25.62 -3.09
N LEU A 203 -3.47 24.32 -3.15
CA LEU A 203 -2.48 23.26 -3.13
C LEU A 203 -1.67 23.23 -4.43
N VAL A 204 -2.32 23.39 -5.59
CA VAL A 204 -1.67 23.43 -6.90
C VAL A 204 -0.68 24.58 -7.01
N LEU A 205 -1.07 25.80 -6.62
CA LEU A 205 -0.20 26.99 -6.67
C LEU A 205 1.12 26.81 -5.90
N ARG A 206 1.14 25.93 -4.90
CA ARG A 206 2.32 25.69 -4.06
C ARG A 206 3.23 24.60 -4.59
N VAL A 207 2.69 23.61 -5.28
CA VAL A 207 3.47 22.44 -5.75
C VAL A 207 3.84 22.52 -7.22
N ASP A 208 2.98 23.15 -8.02
CA ASP A 208 3.11 23.25 -9.46
C ASP A 208 3.98 24.46 -9.84
N THR A 209 5.22 24.46 -9.35
CA THR A 209 6.20 25.50 -9.64
C THR A 209 7.37 24.91 -10.41
N PRO A 210 7.99 25.66 -11.36
CA PRO A 210 9.12 25.16 -12.14
C PRO A 210 10.26 24.62 -11.29
N ARG A 211 10.52 25.26 -10.14
CA ARG A 211 11.55 24.83 -9.18
C ARG A 211 11.24 23.47 -8.56
N LEU A 212 10.02 23.25 -8.09
CA LEU A 212 9.63 21.99 -7.45
C LEU A 212 9.52 20.86 -8.47
N ILE A 213 8.92 21.12 -9.63
CA ILE A 213 8.86 20.16 -10.74
C ILE A 213 10.26 19.74 -11.17
N GLY A 214 11.17 20.71 -11.35
CA GLY A 214 12.58 20.43 -11.67
C GLY A 214 13.27 19.61 -10.59
N SER A 215 12.99 19.89 -9.31
CA SER A 215 13.53 19.11 -8.19
C SER A 215 13.02 17.67 -8.18
N VAL A 216 11.74 17.44 -8.51
CA VAL A 216 11.18 16.07 -8.64
C VAL A 216 11.89 15.30 -9.76
N ALA A 217 12.09 15.93 -10.91
CA ALA A 217 12.79 15.31 -12.03
C ALA A 217 14.26 15.00 -11.71
N ASP A 218 14.98 15.95 -11.10
CA ASP A 218 16.38 15.76 -10.69
C ASP A 218 16.53 14.63 -9.65
N HIS A 219 15.70 14.63 -8.60
CA HIS A 219 15.71 13.57 -7.60
C HIS A 219 15.31 12.22 -8.18
N TRP A 220 14.37 12.18 -9.13
CA TRP A 220 14.09 10.94 -9.85
C TRP A 220 15.33 10.41 -10.55
N GLY A 221 16.06 11.27 -11.27
CA GLY A 221 17.28 10.90 -11.98
C GLY A 221 18.39 10.37 -11.08
N ARG A 222 18.53 10.93 -9.87
CA ARG A 222 19.58 10.57 -8.90
C ARG A 222 19.23 9.39 -8.00
N ILE A 223 17.98 9.32 -7.54
CA ILE A 223 17.53 8.41 -6.47
C ILE A 223 16.73 7.24 -7.03
N VAL A 224 15.85 7.49 -8.00
CA VAL A 224 14.81 6.54 -8.44
C VAL A 224 15.20 5.78 -9.71
N ARG A 225 16.02 6.36 -10.57
CA ARG A 225 16.38 5.83 -11.89
C ARG A 225 16.73 4.33 -11.84
N GLY A 226 16.15 3.56 -12.76
CA GLY A 226 16.26 2.11 -12.81
C GLY A 226 15.20 1.36 -12.01
N ARG A 227 14.35 2.05 -11.25
CA ARG A 227 13.18 1.47 -10.59
C ARG A 227 11.89 2.00 -11.21
N LEU A 228 10.99 1.09 -11.56
CA LEU A 228 9.65 1.44 -12.04
C LEU A 228 8.92 2.24 -10.97
N SER A 229 8.28 3.32 -11.38
CA SER A 229 7.75 4.29 -10.42
C SER A 229 6.38 4.83 -10.80
N VAL A 230 5.67 5.30 -9.79
CA VAL A 230 4.40 6.02 -9.93
C VAL A 230 4.52 7.34 -9.21
N ALA A 231 4.05 8.42 -9.82
CA ALA A 231 4.04 9.75 -9.22
C ALA A 231 2.60 10.23 -8.97
N PHE A 232 2.31 10.62 -7.73
CA PHE A 232 1.01 11.16 -7.34
C PHE A 232 1.06 12.68 -7.32
N ALA A 233 0.34 13.29 -8.25
CA ALA A 233 0.27 14.74 -8.44
C ALA A 233 -1.00 15.35 -7.82
N ALA A 234 -1.00 16.67 -7.69
CA ALA A 234 -2.08 17.45 -7.08
C ALA A 234 -3.26 17.74 -8.01
N SER A 235 -2.98 17.94 -9.30
CA SER A 235 -3.93 18.28 -10.35
C SER A 235 -3.46 17.70 -11.68
N ILE A 236 -4.37 17.66 -12.65
CA ILE A 236 -4.09 17.15 -14.00
C ILE A 236 -2.91 17.90 -14.62
N GLU A 237 -2.95 19.23 -14.58
CA GLU A 237 -1.87 20.06 -15.12
C GLU A 237 -0.53 19.83 -14.41
N HIS A 238 -0.50 19.79 -13.07
CA HIS A 238 0.72 19.46 -12.34
C HIS A 238 1.26 18.08 -12.74
N SER A 239 0.39 17.10 -12.95
CA SER A 239 0.79 15.75 -13.35
C SER A 239 1.39 15.68 -14.76
N LYS A 240 0.86 16.50 -15.69
CA LYS A 240 1.43 16.68 -17.03
C LYS A 240 2.80 17.35 -16.96
N HIS A 241 2.91 18.45 -16.20
CA HIS A 241 4.20 19.13 -16.01
C HIS A 241 5.26 18.21 -15.38
N LEU A 242 4.88 17.35 -14.43
CA LEU A 242 5.78 16.33 -13.89
C LEU A 242 6.20 15.32 -14.94
N ALA A 243 5.29 14.85 -15.79
CA ALA A 243 5.61 13.93 -16.87
C ALA A 243 6.61 14.56 -17.85
N ASP A 244 6.36 15.81 -18.27
CA ASP A 244 7.23 16.55 -19.18
C ASP A 244 8.64 16.77 -18.58
N ALA A 245 8.72 17.14 -17.30
CA ALA A 245 10.01 17.33 -16.63
C ALA A 245 10.78 16.00 -16.46
N LEU A 246 10.07 14.90 -16.17
CA LEU A 246 10.67 13.57 -16.11
C LEU A 246 11.19 13.12 -17.50
N GLN A 247 10.44 13.40 -18.58
CA GLN A 247 10.91 13.19 -19.94
C GLN A 247 12.15 14.04 -20.25
N GLY A 248 12.20 15.28 -19.78
CA GLY A 248 13.34 16.19 -19.93
C GLY A 248 14.64 15.67 -19.31
N VAL A 249 14.57 14.84 -18.27
CA VAL A 249 15.73 14.14 -17.66
C VAL A 249 15.93 12.72 -18.21
N GLY A 250 15.22 12.35 -19.28
CA GLY A 250 15.38 11.10 -20.02
C GLY A 250 14.54 9.92 -19.52
N ALA A 251 13.52 10.15 -18.68
CA ALA A 251 12.59 9.10 -18.27
C ALA A 251 11.55 8.82 -19.35
N ARG A 252 11.18 7.55 -19.55
CA ARG A 252 9.99 7.19 -20.32
C ARG A 252 8.77 7.36 -19.42
N ALA A 253 8.26 8.59 -19.36
CA ALA A 253 7.17 8.98 -18.47
C ALA A 253 5.88 9.31 -19.25
N VAL A 254 4.72 8.95 -18.69
CA VAL A 254 3.40 9.31 -19.22
C VAL A 254 2.46 9.78 -18.12
N HIS A 255 1.56 10.69 -18.47
CA HIS A 255 0.47 11.14 -17.61
C HIS A 255 -0.78 10.27 -17.79
N VAL A 256 -1.48 9.97 -16.70
CA VAL A 256 -2.77 9.28 -16.70
C VAL A 256 -3.75 9.91 -15.70
N ASP A 257 -4.96 10.18 -16.14
CA ASP A 257 -6.07 10.72 -15.33
C ASP A 257 -7.39 10.00 -15.59
N ALA A 258 -8.46 10.48 -14.95
CA ALA A 258 -9.80 9.89 -15.07
C ALA A 258 -10.38 9.96 -16.50
N ASP A 259 -9.97 10.96 -17.28
CA ASP A 259 -10.45 11.19 -18.65
C ASP A 259 -9.65 10.39 -19.69
N THR A 260 -8.50 9.83 -19.30
CA THR A 260 -7.72 8.90 -20.13
C THR A 260 -8.54 7.63 -20.40
N ASP A 261 -8.74 7.32 -21.69
CA ASP A 261 -9.47 6.13 -22.15
C ASP A 261 -9.01 4.84 -21.46
N SER A 262 -9.94 3.92 -21.19
CA SER A 262 -9.66 2.72 -20.40
C SER A 262 -8.67 1.76 -21.07
N ASP A 263 -8.71 1.64 -22.40
CA ASP A 263 -7.82 0.75 -23.15
C ASP A 263 -6.43 1.37 -23.27
N VAL A 264 -6.36 2.69 -23.46
CA VAL A 264 -5.09 3.45 -23.41
C VAL A 264 -4.46 3.36 -22.01
N ARG A 265 -5.26 3.56 -20.96
CA ARG A 265 -4.83 3.44 -19.55
C ARG A 265 -4.27 2.04 -19.28
N LYS A 266 -4.98 0.99 -19.71
CA LYS A 266 -4.51 -0.39 -19.57
C LYS A 266 -3.20 -0.60 -20.31
N THR A 267 -3.07 -0.09 -21.53
CA THR A 267 -1.86 -0.17 -22.34
C THR A 267 -0.66 0.46 -21.60
N TYR A 268 -0.79 1.66 -21.06
CA TYR A 268 0.30 2.29 -20.30
C TYR A 268 0.67 1.50 -19.04
N LEU A 269 -0.30 0.95 -18.33
CA LEU A 269 -0.02 0.11 -17.17
C LEU A 269 0.71 -1.18 -17.56
N ASP A 270 0.37 -1.78 -18.70
CA ASP A 270 1.05 -2.96 -19.24
C ASP A 270 2.48 -2.62 -19.72
N MET A 271 2.68 -1.46 -20.35
CA MET A 271 4.00 -0.95 -20.73
C MET A 271 4.89 -0.72 -19.49
N LEU A 272 4.37 -0.09 -18.43
CA LEU A 272 5.06 0.01 -17.14
C LEU A 272 5.33 -1.38 -16.55
N ALA A 273 4.36 -2.30 -16.65
CA ALA A 273 4.49 -3.68 -16.23
C ALA A 273 5.48 -4.52 -17.07
N ARG A 274 5.94 -4.03 -18.22
CA ARG A 274 7.04 -4.60 -19.01
C ARG A 274 8.36 -3.83 -18.91
N GLY A 275 8.33 -2.65 -18.28
CA GLY A 275 9.51 -1.77 -18.21
C GLY A 275 9.77 -1.03 -19.52
N GLU A 276 8.74 -0.87 -20.35
CA GLU A 276 8.74 0.01 -21.53
C GLU A 276 8.51 1.47 -21.12
N LEU A 277 7.87 1.68 -19.96
CA LEU A 277 7.81 2.96 -19.26
C LEU A 277 8.58 2.86 -17.95
N ASP A 278 9.14 3.98 -17.53
CA ASP A 278 9.85 4.11 -16.25
C ASP A 278 8.95 4.71 -15.16
N VAL A 279 8.06 5.64 -15.55
CA VAL A 279 7.20 6.39 -14.62
C VAL A 279 5.80 6.58 -15.20
N VAL A 280 4.78 6.41 -14.36
CA VAL A 280 3.42 6.91 -14.65
C VAL A 280 3.08 8.00 -13.64
N THR A 281 2.80 9.21 -14.11
CA THR A 281 2.26 10.30 -13.28
C THR A 281 0.74 10.25 -13.31
N ASN A 282 0.09 10.53 -12.17
CA ASN A 282 -1.36 10.41 -12.08
C ASN A 282 -2.00 11.39 -11.10
N VAL A 283 -3.33 11.54 -11.22
CA VAL A 283 -4.16 12.33 -10.31
C VAL A 283 -5.40 11.55 -9.96
N GLY A 284 -5.60 11.30 -8.66
CA GLY A 284 -6.82 10.67 -8.15
C GLY A 284 -7.06 9.24 -8.65
N LEU A 285 -6.09 8.65 -9.35
CA LEU A 285 -6.06 7.26 -9.80
C LEU A 285 -5.02 6.48 -9.01
N PHE A 286 -5.03 5.15 -9.16
CA PHE A 286 -4.02 4.24 -8.61
C PHE A 286 -3.83 4.26 -7.09
N THR A 287 -4.56 5.11 -6.35
CA THR A 287 -4.67 5.05 -4.90
C THR A 287 -5.35 3.77 -4.45
N GLU A 288 -6.11 3.13 -5.35
CA GLU A 288 -6.91 1.92 -5.17
C GLU A 288 -6.97 1.13 -6.48
N GLY A 289 -7.29 -0.17 -6.42
CA GLY A 289 -7.56 -1.01 -7.60
C GLY A 289 -6.36 -1.44 -8.46
N TRP A 290 -5.24 -0.72 -8.44
CA TRP A 290 -4.07 -1.10 -9.23
C TRP A 290 -3.08 -1.97 -8.43
N ASP A 291 -2.52 -2.97 -9.11
CA ASP A 291 -1.61 -3.94 -8.52
C ASP A 291 -0.41 -4.20 -9.44
N LEU A 292 0.76 -3.70 -9.04
CA LEU A 292 2.04 -3.94 -9.71
C LEU A 292 3.11 -4.26 -8.64
N PRO A 293 3.28 -5.53 -8.24
CA PRO A 293 4.21 -5.90 -7.16
C PRO A 293 5.67 -5.48 -7.44
N LYS A 294 6.10 -5.49 -8.71
CA LYS A 294 7.44 -5.07 -9.12
C LYS A 294 7.70 -3.55 -9.06
N LEU A 295 6.70 -2.73 -8.73
CA LEU A 295 6.86 -1.28 -8.59
C LEU A 295 7.94 -0.99 -7.54
N GLY A 296 9.02 -0.31 -7.93
CA GLY A 296 10.20 -0.12 -7.08
C GLY A 296 10.27 1.25 -6.40
N ALA A 297 9.44 2.21 -6.82
CA ALA A 297 9.37 3.52 -6.20
C ALA A 297 7.98 4.17 -6.26
N VAL A 298 7.68 4.98 -5.26
CA VAL A 298 6.49 5.82 -5.16
C VAL A 298 6.94 7.25 -4.92
N ILE A 299 6.50 8.17 -5.78
CA ILE A 299 6.81 9.60 -5.69
C ILE A 299 5.52 10.31 -5.28
N VAL A 300 5.56 11.03 -4.17
CA VAL A 300 4.42 11.79 -3.67
C VAL A 300 4.73 13.28 -3.81
N ALA A 301 4.20 13.89 -4.86
CA ALA A 301 4.34 15.31 -5.16
C ALA A 301 3.10 16.13 -4.74
N ARG A 302 2.22 15.55 -3.94
CA ARG A 302 1.00 16.20 -3.43
C ARG A 302 0.97 16.20 -1.90
N PRO A 303 0.73 17.35 -1.25
CA PRO A 303 0.36 17.38 0.15
C PRO A 303 -0.99 16.70 0.36
N THR A 304 -1.19 16.09 1.52
CA THR A 304 -2.51 15.60 1.95
C THR A 304 -2.68 15.76 3.46
N GLN A 305 -3.90 16.00 3.92
CA GLN A 305 -4.25 15.89 5.34
C GLN A 305 -4.78 14.51 5.74
N SER A 306 -4.98 13.63 4.75
CA SER A 306 -5.55 12.31 4.95
C SER A 306 -4.45 11.26 5.14
N THR A 307 -4.32 10.76 6.37
CA THR A 307 -3.47 9.60 6.67
C THR A 307 -3.88 8.38 5.84
N GLY A 308 -5.17 8.22 5.55
CA GLY A 308 -5.70 7.18 4.67
C GLY A 308 -5.10 7.26 3.27
N LEU A 309 -5.17 8.44 2.65
CA LEU A 309 -4.65 8.66 1.32
C LEU A 309 -3.12 8.51 1.27
N TRP A 310 -2.41 9.01 2.29
CA TRP A 310 -0.97 8.81 2.45
C TRP A 310 -0.59 7.33 2.43
N ILE A 311 -1.20 6.52 3.31
CA ILE A 311 -0.93 5.08 3.41
C ILE A 311 -1.31 4.35 2.12
N GLN A 312 -2.43 4.72 1.49
CA GLN A 312 -2.87 4.14 0.21
C GLN A 312 -1.89 4.39 -0.93
N MET A 313 -1.36 5.62 -1.05
CA MET A 313 -0.35 5.96 -2.07
C MET A 313 0.95 5.20 -1.81
N CYS A 314 1.49 5.28 -0.60
CA CYS A 314 2.77 4.65 -0.24
C CYS A 314 2.72 3.12 -0.37
N GLY A 315 1.61 2.51 0.09
CA GLY A 315 1.41 1.07 0.07
C GLY A 315 1.38 0.44 -1.32
N ARG A 316 1.33 1.23 -2.41
CA ARG A 316 1.49 0.72 -3.78
C ARG A 316 2.87 0.13 -4.01
N GLY A 317 3.89 0.71 -3.40
CA GLY A 317 5.27 0.21 -3.47
C GLY A 317 5.58 -0.89 -2.45
N ALA A 318 4.75 -1.11 -1.44
CA ALA A 318 5.09 -2.02 -0.33
C ALA A 318 4.96 -3.51 -0.67
N ARG A 319 4.25 -3.88 -1.75
CA ARG A 319 4.07 -5.29 -2.10
C ARG A 319 5.38 -5.93 -2.47
N SER A 320 5.54 -7.16 -2.02
CA SER A 320 6.74 -7.93 -2.21
C SER A 320 6.79 -8.53 -3.64
N HIS A 321 7.98 -8.59 -4.24
CA HIS A 321 8.24 -9.16 -5.57
C HIS A 321 9.63 -9.79 -5.63
N GLU A 322 9.83 -10.80 -6.49
CA GLU A 322 11.15 -11.42 -6.69
C GLU A 322 12.27 -10.38 -6.84
N GLY A 323 13.36 -10.57 -6.11
CA GLY A 323 14.52 -9.67 -6.09
C GLY A 323 14.32 -8.33 -5.38
N LYS A 324 13.10 -8.00 -4.93
CA LYS A 324 12.77 -6.74 -4.28
C LYS A 324 12.93 -6.85 -2.77
N THR A 325 13.89 -6.12 -2.20
CA THR A 325 14.17 -6.04 -0.76
C THR A 325 13.54 -4.82 -0.10
N ASP A 326 13.29 -3.78 -0.88
CA ASP A 326 12.77 -2.49 -0.45
C ASP A 326 12.05 -1.79 -1.61
N TYR A 327 11.40 -0.67 -1.32
CA TYR A 327 10.96 0.28 -2.32
C TYR A 327 11.32 1.71 -1.90
N LEU A 328 11.50 2.60 -2.87
CA LEU A 328 11.79 4.00 -2.58
C LEU A 328 10.48 4.76 -2.39
N LEU A 329 10.36 5.50 -1.29
CA LEU A 329 9.28 6.45 -1.07
C LEU A 329 9.86 7.85 -1.09
N VAL A 330 9.58 8.60 -2.16
CA VAL A 330 10.11 9.95 -2.37
C VAL A 330 8.99 10.95 -2.12
N ASP A 331 9.02 11.57 -0.96
CA ASP A 331 7.98 12.50 -0.50
C ASP A 331 8.43 13.94 -0.67
N HIS A 332 7.99 14.58 -1.74
CA HIS A 332 8.30 15.98 -2.03
C HIS A 332 7.39 16.96 -1.29
N ALA A 333 6.36 16.46 -0.60
CA ALA A 333 5.33 17.29 0.01
C ALA A 333 5.35 17.28 1.55
N GLY A 334 6.32 16.60 2.16
CA GLY A 334 6.51 16.56 3.61
C GLY A 334 5.36 15.87 4.36
N ASN A 335 4.73 14.88 3.73
CA ASN A 335 3.65 14.09 4.30
C ASN A 335 4.14 13.12 5.38
N VAL A 336 5.34 12.54 5.26
CA VAL A 336 5.87 11.60 6.26
C VAL A 336 6.04 12.28 7.62
N GLN A 337 6.44 13.55 7.66
CA GLN A 337 6.54 14.33 8.90
C GLN A 337 5.16 14.56 9.55
N ARG A 338 4.09 14.62 8.75
CA ARG A 338 2.71 14.80 9.24
C ARG A 338 2.07 13.50 9.68
N HIS A 339 2.26 12.43 8.91
CA HIS A 339 1.51 11.19 9.05
C HIS A 339 2.29 10.05 9.71
N GLY A 340 3.61 10.19 9.84
CA GLY A 340 4.51 9.10 10.20
C GLY A 340 4.83 8.20 9.00
N PHE A 341 5.67 7.20 9.24
CA PHE A 341 6.02 6.22 8.24
C PHE A 341 4.79 5.35 7.87
N PRO A 342 4.68 4.91 6.59
CA PRO A 342 3.51 4.15 6.13
C PRO A 342 3.47 2.71 6.67
N ASP A 343 4.61 2.20 7.14
CA ASP A 343 4.81 0.86 7.71
C ASP A 343 4.82 0.84 9.24
N GLU A 344 4.51 1.96 9.90
CA GLU A 344 4.27 1.99 11.35
C GLU A 344 3.00 1.21 11.72
N ASP A 345 3.10 0.39 12.77
CA ASP A 345 1.92 -0.18 13.43
C ASP A 345 1.13 0.92 14.11
N ARG A 346 -0.20 0.89 13.93
CA ARG A 346 -1.09 1.93 14.46
C ARG A 346 -2.18 1.28 15.26
N VAL A 347 -2.48 1.88 16.41
CA VAL A 347 -3.64 1.47 17.21
C VAL A 347 -4.90 1.93 16.49
N HIS A 348 -5.81 0.99 16.29
CA HIS A 348 -7.11 1.23 15.67
C HIS A 348 -8.22 1.16 16.73
N SER A 349 -9.15 2.11 16.67
CA SER A 349 -10.35 2.13 17.51
C SER A 349 -11.55 2.60 16.70
N LEU A 350 -12.72 2.07 17.04
CA LEU A 350 -14.00 2.56 16.51
C LEU A 350 -14.44 3.85 17.21
N GLU A 351 -13.94 4.09 18.41
CA GLU A 351 -14.25 5.27 19.21
C GLU A 351 -13.37 6.46 18.84
N VAL A 352 -13.81 7.65 19.25
CA VAL A 352 -13.04 8.89 19.05
C VAL A 352 -11.75 8.80 19.85
N THR A 353 -10.63 8.56 19.17
CA THR A 353 -9.32 8.71 19.79
C THR A 353 -8.89 10.17 19.62
N PRO A 354 -8.64 10.93 20.70
CA PRO A 354 -8.12 12.30 20.55
C PRO A 354 -6.80 12.23 19.76
N ARG A 355 -6.65 13.10 18.75
CA ARG A 355 -5.39 13.22 17.99
C ARG A 355 -4.25 13.41 19.00
N ARG A 356 -3.38 12.40 19.16
CA ARG A 356 -2.07 12.62 19.77
C ARG A 356 -1.35 13.65 18.91
N GLN A 357 -1.14 14.85 19.45
CA GLN A 357 -0.17 15.76 18.85
C GLN A 357 1.17 15.04 18.89
N ALA A 358 1.80 14.85 17.73
CA ALA A 358 3.17 14.38 17.69
C ALA A 358 4.01 15.32 18.56
N ALA A 359 4.91 14.76 19.38
CA ALA A 359 5.79 15.58 20.19
C ALA A 359 6.56 16.53 19.26
N PRO A 360 6.67 17.82 19.60
CA PRO A 360 7.38 18.77 18.75
C PRO A 360 8.83 18.31 18.59
N VAL A 361 9.29 18.27 17.34
CA VAL A 361 10.67 17.94 16.97
C VAL A 361 11.33 19.14 16.32
N LYS A 362 12.67 19.21 16.40
CA LYS A 362 13.51 20.20 15.71
C LYS A 362 14.65 19.49 15.00
N SER A 363 15.10 20.04 13.88
CA SER A 363 16.24 19.49 13.14
C SER A 363 17.51 20.22 13.53
N CYS A 364 18.61 19.47 13.70
CA CYS A 364 19.91 20.08 13.97
C CYS A 364 20.38 20.88 12.75
N PRO A 365 20.71 22.18 12.87
CA PRO A 365 21.13 22.97 11.71
C PRO A 365 22.53 22.61 11.21
N ARG A 366 23.28 21.78 11.93
CA ARG A 366 24.62 21.32 11.55
C ARG A 366 24.63 19.97 10.85
N CYS A 367 23.88 18.99 11.37
CA CYS A 367 23.93 17.61 10.87
C CYS A 367 22.55 17.04 10.51
N PHE A 368 21.51 17.88 10.54
CA PHE A 368 20.12 17.56 10.16
C PHE A 368 19.43 16.47 10.96
N LEU A 369 20.08 15.93 12.00
CA LEU A 369 19.49 14.97 12.93
C LEU A 369 18.23 15.56 13.57
N VAL A 370 17.12 14.84 13.48
CA VAL A 370 15.83 15.27 14.04
C VAL A 370 15.79 14.85 15.50
N VAL A 371 15.63 15.81 16.40
CA VAL A 371 15.64 15.60 17.84
C VAL A 371 14.37 16.17 18.46
N PRO A 372 13.89 15.65 19.62
CA PRO A 372 12.82 16.29 20.36
C PRO A 372 13.11 17.77 20.60
N SER A 373 12.13 18.66 20.50
CA SER A 373 12.35 20.12 20.60
C SER A 373 12.98 20.55 21.93
N GLY A 374 12.78 19.78 23.00
CA GLY A 374 13.40 19.98 24.31
C GLY A 374 14.87 19.53 24.44
N THR A 375 15.44 18.89 23.41
CA THR A 375 16.83 18.41 23.44
C THR A 375 17.77 19.63 23.51
N PRO A 376 18.66 19.76 24.51
CA PRO A 376 19.50 20.95 24.68
C PRO A 376 20.72 20.96 23.75
N SER A 377 21.18 19.77 23.32
CA SER A 377 22.32 19.60 22.43
C SER A 377 22.09 18.44 21.46
N CYS A 378 22.62 18.53 20.25
CA CYS A 378 22.48 17.48 19.25
C CYS A 378 23.27 16.23 19.67
N PRO A 379 22.62 15.06 19.83
CA PRO A 379 23.33 13.82 20.19
C PRO A 379 24.21 13.32 19.04
N GLY A 380 23.96 13.74 17.79
CA GLY A 380 24.79 13.37 16.65
C GLY A 380 26.08 14.19 16.50
N CYS A 381 26.02 15.52 16.68
CA CYS A 381 27.16 16.41 16.40
C CYS A 381 27.60 17.32 17.56
N GLY A 382 26.96 17.20 18.73
CA GLY A 382 27.28 17.95 19.94
C GLY A 382 26.87 19.43 19.92
N MET A 383 26.17 19.91 18.90
CA MET A 383 25.75 21.31 18.80
C MET A 383 24.71 21.68 19.87
N ASN A 384 25.01 22.66 20.71
CA ASN A 384 24.06 23.23 21.67
C ASN A 384 23.02 24.10 20.98
N PHE A 385 21.74 23.89 21.27
CA PHE A 385 20.65 24.54 20.56
C PHE A 385 20.27 25.94 21.06
N GLY A 386 20.77 26.37 22.23
CA GLY A 386 20.56 27.70 22.79
C GLY A 386 19.09 28.02 23.13
N VAL A 387 18.84 28.70 24.25
CA VAL A 387 17.47 29.12 24.60
C VAL A 387 17.22 30.49 23.98
N ALA A 388 16.32 30.58 23.00
CA ALA A 388 15.78 31.86 22.54
C ALA A 388 14.26 31.76 22.35
N ALA A 389 13.60 32.85 22.74
CA ALA A 389 12.21 32.98 23.14
C ALA A 389 11.16 32.77 22.05
N GLY A 390 9.94 32.47 22.50
CA GLY A 390 8.78 32.23 21.66
C GLY A 390 8.33 33.44 20.84
N ALA A 391 7.74 33.13 19.68
CA ALA A 391 6.89 34.05 18.94
C ALA A 391 5.79 33.22 18.25
N GLY A 392 4.55 33.38 18.73
CA GLY A 392 3.36 32.95 18.01
C GLY A 392 3.15 33.87 16.80
N GLY A 393 3.06 33.29 15.61
CA GLY A 393 2.80 33.98 14.36
C GLY A 393 2.16 33.04 13.36
N ASP A 394 1.06 33.48 12.77
CA ASP A 394 0.32 32.84 11.68
C ASP A 394 1.29 32.63 10.49
N ARG A 395 1.81 31.42 10.31
CA ARG A 395 2.66 31.03 9.19
C ARG A 395 2.03 29.82 8.54
N THR A 396 1.97 29.75 7.22
CA THR A 396 1.39 28.62 6.48
C THR A 396 2.49 27.60 6.14
N PRO A 397 2.22 26.29 5.98
CA PRO A 397 3.26 25.33 5.65
C PRO A 397 3.74 25.52 4.20
N GLU A 398 5.05 25.67 4.07
CA GLU A 398 5.75 25.87 2.81
C GLU A 398 6.26 24.51 2.30
N VAL A 399 6.05 24.20 1.02
CA VAL A 399 6.68 23.02 0.40
C VAL A 399 8.12 23.42 0.11
N VAL A 400 9.05 22.95 0.93
CA VAL A 400 10.45 23.38 0.86
C VAL A 400 11.13 22.69 -0.31
N ALA A 401 11.58 23.48 -1.29
CA ALA A 401 12.47 23.02 -2.33
C ALA A 401 13.90 22.90 -1.77
N GLY A 402 14.36 21.66 -1.51
CA GLY A 402 15.71 21.36 -1.02
C GLY A 402 16.09 19.92 -1.29
N ASP A 403 17.36 19.57 -1.05
CA ASP A 403 17.85 18.21 -1.18
C ASP A 403 17.04 17.26 -0.28
N LEU A 404 16.66 16.10 -0.83
CA LEU A 404 16.03 15.05 -0.04
C LEU A 404 17.09 14.27 0.72
N VAL A 405 16.81 14.02 1.99
CA VAL A 405 17.62 13.14 2.81
C VAL A 405 16.89 11.83 3.04
N GLU A 406 17.63 10.73 3.04
CA GLU A 406 17.08 9.46 3.49
C GLU A 406 16.82 9.54 5.00
N LEU A 407 15.58 9.36 5.42
CA LEU A 407 15.21 9.36 6.83
C LEU A 407 15.66 8.03 7.46
N GLN A 408 16.72 8.10 8.27
CA GLN A 408 17.30 6.95 8.98
C GLN A 408 16.76 6.79 10.40
N ASP A 409 16.29 7.87 11.03
CA ASP A 409 15.65 7.87 12.36
C ASP A 409 14.22 7.30 12.25
N ARG A 410 14.14 5.98 12.14
CA ARG A 410 12.91 5.24 12.35
C ARG A 410 12.80 4.98 13.85
N PRO A 411 11.60 5.01 14.48
CA PRO A 411 11.43 4.13 15.63
C PRO A 411 11.88 2.75 15.17
N GLU A 412 12.75 2.07 15.92
CA GLU A 412 13.15 0.70 15.59
C GLU A 412 11.87 -0.13 15.44
N ILE A 413 11.39 -0.30 14.21
CA ILE A 413 10.59 -1.45 13.84
C ILE A 413 11.67 -2.52 13.80
N PRO A 414 11.68 -3.46 14.76
CA PRO A 414 12.53 -4.60 14.60
C PRO A 414 11.96 -5.33 13.40
N VAL A 415 12.50 -5.07 12.20
CA VAL A 415 12.57 -6.12 11.19
C VAL A 415 13.42 -7.15 11.89
N SER A 416 12.76 -8.10 12.55
CA SER A 416 13.46 -9.00 13.45
C SER A 416 14.61 -9.58 12.64
N PRO A 417 15.83 -9.73 13.19
CA PRO A 417 16.96 -10.36 12.51
C PRO A 417 16.56 -11.69 11.83
N SER A 418 15.42 -12.27 12.22
CA SER A 418 14.74 -13.40 11.62
C SER A 418 14.27 -13.21 10.16
N VAL A 419 13.84 -12.04 9.67
CA VAL A 419 13.25 -11.90 8.31
C VAL A 419 14.33 -11.92 7.23
N ARG A 420 15.34 -11.06 7.39
CA ARG A 420 16.51 -11.02 6.50
C ARG A 420 17.23 -12.37 6.53
N ARG A 421 17.34 -12.97 7.72
CA ARG A 421 17.88 -14.32 7.90
C ARG A 421 17.03 -15.39 7.22
N ARG A 422 15.69 -15.36 7.33
CA ARG A 422 14.77 -16.30 6.65
C ARG A 422 14.95 -16.22 5.13
N GLN A 423 14.99 -15.02 4.56
CA GLN A 423 15.20 -14.83 3.13
C GLN A 423 16.59 -15.33 2.69
N GLN A 424 17.65 -14.99 3.42
CA GLN A 424 19.01 -15.47 3.16
C GLN A 424 19.13 -16.99 3.29
N ASP A 425 18.57 -17.59 4.34
CA ASP A 425 18.58 -19.03 4.57
C ASP A 425 17.87 -19.78 3.43
N TYR A 426 16.74 -19.24 2.94
CA TYR A 426 16.07 -19.84 1.80
C TYR A 426 16.88 -19.75 0.50
N LEU A 427 17.41 -18.55 0.18
CA LEU A 427 18.22 -18.34 -1.01
C LEU A 427 19.44 -19.26 -0.99
N ARG A 428 20.09 -19.38 0.17
CA ARG A 428 21.17 -20.33 0.40
C ARG A 428 20.75 -21.78 0.11
N TRP A 429 19.62 -22.25 0.64
CA TRP A 429 19.15 -23.62 0.38
C TRP A 429 18.73 -23.87 -1.07
N ARG A 430 18.28 -22.84 -1.79
CA ARG A 430 18.04 -22.97 -3.23
C ARG A 430 19.32 -23.08 -4.04
N ALA A 431 20.33 -22.28 -3.69
CA ALA A 431 21.66 -22.41 -4.29
C ALA A 431 22.25 -23.78 -3.98
N GLU A 432 22.12 -24.27 -2.75
CA GLU A 432 22.53 -25.62 -2.37
C GLU A 432 21.78 -26.70 -3.17
N ALA A 433 20.46 -26.59 -3.31
CA ALA A 433 19.67 -27.52 -4.11
C ALA A 433 20.15 -27.54 -5.57
N TRP A 434 20.38 -26.36 -6.16
CA TRP A 434 20.82 -26.23 -7.54
C TRP A 434 22.23 -26.80 -7.75
N MET A 435 23.20 -26.39 -6.92
CA MET A 435 24.60 -26.83 -7.00
C MET A 435 24.78 -28.35 -6.81
N ASN A 436 23.81 -29.02 -6.21
CA ASN A 436 23.81 -30.46 -5.97
C ASN A 436 22.83 -31.24 -6.85
N GLY A 437 22.14 -30.59 -7.79
CA GLY A 437 21.17 -31.24 -8.68
C GLY A 437 19.91 -31.76 -7.96
N TRP A 438 19.54 -31.19 -6.81
CA TRP A 438 18.35 -31.54 -6.06
C TRP A 438 17.09 -30.84 -6.57
N LYS A 439 15.92 -31.42 -6.28
CA LYS A 439 14.64 -30.82 -6.66
C LYS A 439 14.43 -29.48 -5.94
N PRO A 440 13.84 -28.45 -6.60
CA PRO A 440 13.56 -27.14 -6.00
C PRO A 440 12.76 -27.19 -4.70
N GLY A 441 11.93 -28.22 -4.50
CA GLY A 441 11.17 -28.44 -3.28
C GLY A 441 12.02 -28.63 -2.02
N TYR A 442 13.31 -28.98 -2.14
CA TYR A 442 14.23 -29.11 -1.00
C TYR A 442 14.28 -27.84 -0.14
N ALA A 443 14.47 -26.68 -0.77
CA ALA A 443 14.55 -25.41 -0.03
C ALA A 443 13.24 -25.08 0.68
N SER A 444 12.09 -25.37 0.06
CA SER A 444 10.77 -25.15 0.64
C SER A 444 10.52 -26.03 1.87
N HIS A 445 10.92 -27.29 1.82
CA HIS A 445 10.82 -28.19 2.96
C HIS A 445 11.75 -27.79 4.11
N ARG A 446 13.00 -27.41 3.81
CA ARG A 446 13.96 -26.91 4.83
C ARG A 446 13.48 -25.63 5.49
N TYR A 447 12.83 -24.76 4.72
CA TYR A 447 12.22 -23.54 5.23
C TYR A 447 11.02 -23.80 6.13
N GLN A 448 10.14 -24.72 5.73
CA GLN A 448 9.03 -25.14 6.57
C GLN A 448 9.52 -25.82 7.86
N GLU A 449 10.53 -26.68 7.77
CA GLU A 449 11.14 -27.37 8.92
C GLU A 449 11.74 -26.37 9.92
N LYS A 450 12.44 -25.34 9.44
CA LYS A 450 13.12 -24.36 10.32
C LYS A 450 12.18 -23.30 10.90
N TYR A 451 11.15 -22.87 10.15
CA TYR A 451 10.33 -21.71 10.51
C TYR A 451 8.85 -22.01 10.76
N GLY A 452 8.40 -23.26 10.56
CA GLY A 452 7.00 -23.65 10.75
C GLY A 452 6.03 -23.09 9.71
N VAL A 453 6.53 -22.38 8.70
CA VAL A 453 5.74 -21.75 7.62
C VAL A 453 6.36 -22.05 6.27
N TRP A 454 5.53 -22.20 5.23
CA TRP A 454 6.04 -22.35 3.86
C TRP A 454 6.59 -21.03 3.32
N PRO A 455 7.61 -21.05 2.44
CA PRO A 455 8.15 -19.86 1.82
C PRO A 455 7.10 -19.16 0.94
N VAL A 456 7.00 -17.84 1.06
CA VAL A 456 6.14 -16.99 0.22
C VAL A 456 6.63 -16.98 -1.24
N LYS A 457 5.74 -16.73 -2.22
CA LYS A 457 6.07 -16.85 -3.65
C LYS A 457 7.32 -16.07 -4.11
N MET A 458 7.61 -14.93 -3.50
CA MET A 458 8.85 -14.15 -3.71
C MET A 458 10.13 -14.95 -3.47
N ILE A 459 10.11 -15.78 -2.43
CA ILE A 459 11.21 -16.60 -2.02
C ILE A 459 11.40 -17.71 -3.09
N THR A 460 10.30 -18.23 -3.65
CA THR A 460 10.26 -19.35 -4.60
C THR A 460 10.47 -19.02 -6.09
N ALA A 461 10.85 -17.79 -6.44
CA ALA A 461 10.69 -17.27 -7.81
C ALA A 461 11.76 -17.78 -8.83
N ALA A 462 11.73 -17.30 -10.09
CA ALA A 462 12.42 -17.98 -11.21
C ALA A 462 13.94 -18.03 -11.02
N TRP A 463 14.47 -19.24 -11.02
CA TRP A 463 15.86 -19.51 -10.64
C TRP A 463 16.61 -20.03 -11.85
N ASP A 464 17.53 -19.21 -12.34
CA ASP A 464 18.43 -19.56 -13.42
C ASP A 464 19.85 -19.88 -12.88
N GLU A 465 20.68 -20.41 -13.76
CA GLU A 465 22.06 -20.78 -13.46
C GLU A 465 22.89 -19.59 -12.97
N SER A 466 22.75 -18.42 -13.60
CA SER A 466 23.47 -17.20 -13.23
C SER A 466 23.19 -16.77 -11.79
N ARG A 467 21.90 -16.76 -11.39
CA ARG A 467 21.49 -16.39 -10.03
C ARG A 467 21.89 -17.45 -9.01
N ALA A 468 21.87 -18.73 -9.40
CA ALA A 468 22.33 -19.82 -8.55
C ALA A 468 23.81 -19.70 -8.22
N LEU A 469 24.63 -19.41 -9.22
CA LEU A 469 26.08 -19.26 -9.09
C LEU A 469 26.46 -18.01 -8.28
N GLU A 470 25.77 -16.88 -8.49
CA GLU A 470 25.96 -15.64 -7.72
C GLU A 470 25.73 -15.90 -6.21
N ILE A 471 24.62 -16.53 -5.86
CA ILE A 471 24.28 -16.83 -4.47
C ILE A 471 25.17 -17.95 -3.91
N ALA A 472 25.54 -18.95 -4.71
CA ALA A 472 26.49 -19.97 -4.28
C ALA A 472 27.86 -19.36 -3.93
N ALA A 473 28.32 -18.37 -4.69
CA ALA A 473 29.53 -17.62 -4.39
C ALA A 473 29.39 -16.77 -3.11
N GLU A 474 28.25 -16.09 -2.93
CA GLU A 474 27.96 -15.29 -1.72
C GLU A 474 28.03 -16.13 -0.43
N PHE A 475 27.57 -17.38 -0.48
CA PHE A 475 27.49 -18.28 0.67
C PHE A 475 28.59 -19.36 0.73
N ASP A 476 29.62 -19.28 -0.13
CA ASP A 476 30.71 -20.27 -0.29
C ASP A 476 30.18 -21.72 -0.41
N ILE A 477 29.10 -21.90 -1.18
CA ILE A 477 28.48 -23.20 -1.43
C ILE A 477 29.24 -23.90 -2.55
N ARG A 478 29.98 -24.96 -2.19
CA ARG A 478 30.68 -25.81 -3.17
C ARG A 478 29.80 -26.98 -3.62
N PRO A 479 29.78 -27.31 -4.92
CA PRO A 479 29.03 -28.47 -5.40
C PRO A 479 29.61 -29.74 -4.80
N ARG A 480 28.77 -30.71 -4.42
CA ARG A 480 29.27 -32.06 -4.13
C ARG A 480 29.91 -32.61 -5.40
N ARG A 481 31.15 -33.12 -5.24
CA ARG A 481 32.12 -33.72 -6.17
C ARG A 481 31.65 -34.32 -7.53
N ALA A 482 30.37 -34.57 -7.78
CA ALA A 482 29.85 -35.26 -8.95
C ALA A 482 29.51 -34.37 -10.17
N LEU A 483 29.52 -33.04 -10.08
CA LEU A 483 29.18 -32.14 -11.20
C LEU A 483 30.39 -31.46 -11.89
N LEU A 484 31.62 -31.76 -11.45
CA LEU A 484 32.86 -31.22 -12.04
C LEU A 484 33.19 -31.80 -13.43
N GLY A 485 32.40 -32.74 -13.94
CA GLY A 485 32.64 -33.41 -15.22
C GLY A 485 32.11 -32.69 -16.47
N GLY A 486 31.36 -31.59 -16.34
CA GLY A 486 30.64 -30.98 -17.48
C GLY A 486 30.93 -29.50 -17.75
N LEU A 487 31.73 -28.82 -16.93
CA LEU A 487 31.98 -27.36 -17.04
C LEU A 487 33.46 -27.03 -17.34
N ARG A 488 34.19 -27.97 -17.94
CA ARG A 488 35.51 -27.74 -18.54
C ARG A 488 35.49 -28.25 -19.98
N GLU A 489 34.71 -27.59 -20.83
CA GLU A 489 34.80 -27.56 -22.31
C GLU A 489 33.47 -27.01 -22.86
N ALA A 490 33.35 -25.68 -22.86
CA ALA A 490 32.47 -24.91 -23.75
C ALA A 490 32.92 -23.45 -23.76
#